data_AF-A0A933TB26-F1
#
_entry.id   AF-A0A933TB26-F1
#
_cell.length_a   1.000
_cell.length_b   1.000
_cell.length_c   1.000
_cell.angle_alpha   90.00
_cell.angle_beta   90.00
_cell.angle_gamma   90.00
#
_symmetry.space_group_name_H-M   'P 1'
#
loop_
_entity.id
_entity.type
_entity.pdbx_description
1 polymer ?
#
loop_
_entity_poly.entity_id
_entity_poly.type
_entity_poly.pdbx_seq_one_letter_code
_entity_poly.pdbx_strand_id
1 'polypeptide(L)'
;MTSQILVRVDKDIKDKFQRLSRFEHKSVNEKLRELMKDYVEEHNIENAMKGLWSEIGSSLKNKGYKASDVEKTVRKVRSGK
;
A
#
# COMPACT_ATOMS: atom_id res chain seq x y z
N MET A 1 -0.21 8.33 -18.11
CA MET A 1 -1.58 8.88 -18.25
C MET A 1 -1.85 9.78 -17.06
N THR A 2 -2.31 11.00 -17.28
CA THR A 2 -2.59 11.96 -16.20
C THR A 2 -4.08 11.93 -15.90
N SER A 3 -4.47 11.58 -14.68
CA SER A 3 -5.87 11.58 -14.22
C SER A 3 -6.16 12.85 -13.41
N GLN A 4 -7.33 13.47 -13.62
CA GLN A 4 -7.76 14.66 -12.89
C GLN A 4 -8.73 14.29 -11.77
N ILE A 5 -8.60 14.97 -10.62
CA ILE A 5 -9.50 14.84 -9.47
C ILE A 5 -10.06 16.22 -9.15
N LEU A 6 -11.39 16.30 -9.00
CA LEU A 6 -12.09 17.50 -8.53
C LEU A 6 -12.57 17.25 -7.09
N VAL A 7 -12.10 18.07 -6.15
CA VAL A 7 -12.49 17.97 -4.74
C VAL A 7 -13.25 19.22 -4.33
N ARG A 8 -14.46 19.04 -3.79
CA ARG A 8 -15.22 20.13 -3.15
C ARG A 8 -14.90 20.12 -1.66
N VAL A 9 -14.50 21.27 -1.14
CA VAL A 9 -14.19 21.49 0.28
C VAL A 9 -14.80 22.80 0.72
N ASP A 10 -15.06 22.92 2.02
CA ASP A 10 -15.52 24.17 2.60
C ASP A 10 -14.48 25.28 2.40
N LYS A 11 -14.99 26.50 2.18
CA LYS A 11 -14.15 27.67 1.90
C LYS A 11 -13.12 27.92 3.00
N ASP A 12 -13.52 27.80 4.26
CA ASP A 12 -12.64 28.04 5.40
C ASP A 12 -11.48 27.03 5.46
N ILE A 13 -11.75 25.76 5.11
CA ILE A 13 -10.72 24.73 5.03
C ILE A 13 -9.77 25.04 3.88
N LYS A 14 -10.30 25.39 2.70
CA LYS A 14 -9.49 25.76 1.55
C LYS A 14 -8.55 26.92 1.86
N ASP A 15 -9.05 27.97 2.51
CA ASP A 15 -8.27 29.17 2.82
C ASP A 15 -7.16 28.87 3.82
N LYS A 16 -7.45 28.06 4.86
CA LYS A 16 -6.43 27.60 5.81
C LYS A 16 -5.38 26.72 5.14
N PHE A 17 -5.81 25.76 4.34
CA PHE A 17 -4.91 24.86 3.61
C PHE A 17 -3.97 25.64 2.68
N GLN A 18 -4.51 26.59 1.92
CA GLN A 18 -3.73 27.45 1.03
C GLN A 18 -2.70 28.29 1.77
N ARG A 19 -3.02 28.81 2.96
CA ARG A 19 -2.04 29.53 3.80
C ARG A 19 -0.92 28.61 4.24
N LEU A 20 -1.26 27.42 4.75
CA LEU A 20 -0.27 26.42 5.21
C LEU A 20 0.64 25.95 4.07
N SER A 21 0.11 25.62 2.90
CA SER A 21 0.93 25.21 1.75
C SER A 21 1.92 26.30 1.33
N ARG A 22 1.51 27.57 1.40
CA ARG A 22 2.40 28.71 1.09
C ARG A 22 3.54 28.87 2.10
N PHE A 23 3.31 28.60 3.38
CA PHE A 23 4.37 28.57 4.38
C PHE A 23 5.44 27.52 4.07
N GLU A 24 5.05 26.43 3.43
CA GLU A 24 5.96 25.38 2.94
C GLU A 24 6.56 25.69 1.54
N HIS A 25 6.33 26.89 0.99
CA HIS A 25 6.68 27.27 -0.39
C HIS A 25 6.06 26.38 -1.48
N LYS A 26 4.94 25.71 -1.20
CA LYS A 26 4.25 24.79 -2.12
C LYS A 26 2.94 25.37 -2.63
N SER A 27 2.54 24.93 -3.82
CA SER A 27 1.18 25.16 -4.29
C SER A 27 0.17 24.25 -3.57
N VAL A 28 -1.11 24.64 -3.54
CA VAL A 28 -2.19 23.80 -2.99
C VAL A 28 -2.23 22.42 -3.66
N ASN A 29 -2.09 22.39 -4.99
CA ASN A 29 -2.11 21.14 -5.75
C ASN A 29 -0.90 20.27 -5.47
N GLU A 30 0.26 20.86 -5.24
CA GLU A 30 1.47 20.14 -4.88
C GLU A 30 1.34 19.49 -3.51
N LYS A 31 0.93 20.26 -2.50
CA LYS A 31 0.69 19.70 -1.16
C LYS A 31 -0.41 18.65 -1.15
N LEU A 32 -1.47 18.84 -1.93
CA LEU A 32 -2.54 17.84 -2.06
C LEU A 32 -2.03 16.54 -2.70
N ARG A 33 -1.18 16.61 -3.74
CA ARG A 33 -0.57 15.43 -4.35
C ARG A 33 0.34 14.70 -3.36
N GLU A 34 1.12 15.43 -2.57
CA GLU A 34 1.95 14.83 -1.51
C GLU A 34 1.10 14.08 -0.49
N LEU A 35 0.07 14.72 0.07
CA LEU A 35 -0.81 14.06 1.05
C LEU A 35 -1.50 12.82 0.47
N MET A 36 -1.91 12.87 -0.80
CA MET A 36 -2.47 11.70 -1.48
C MET A 36 -1.45 10.59 -1.67
N LYS A 37 -0.21 10.95 -2.03
CA LYS A 37 0.88 9.99 -2.19
C LYS A 37 1.20 9.33 -0.85
N ASP A 38 1.39 10.11 0.20
CA ASP A 38 1.72 9.63 1.54
C ASP A 38 0.61 8.69 2.04
N TYR A 39 -0.66 9.09 1.90
CA TYR A 39 -1.81 8.24 2.23
C TYR A 39 -1.77 6.90 1.48
N VAL A 40 -1.49 6.92 0.17
CA VAL A 40 -1.39 5.69 -0.60
C VAL A 40 -0.19 4.86 -0.14
N GLU A 41 0.98 5.45 0.07
CA GLU A 41 2.18 4.71 0.47
C GLU A 41 2.03 4.08 1.86
N GLU A 42 1.47 4.80 2.82
CA GLU A 42 1.21 4.32 4.19
C GLU A 42 0.15 3.22 4.22
N HIS A 43 -0.90 3.34 3.40
CA HIS A 43 -2.01 2.39 3.38
C HIS A 43 -1.91 1.32 2.29
N ASN A 44 -0.84 1.32 1.49
CA ASN A 44 -0.60 0.28 0.51
C ASN A 44 -0.08 -0.99 1.20
N ILE A 45 -1.01 -1.65 1.90
CA ILE A 45 -0.86 -2.96 2.51
C ILE A 45 -0.39 -3.99 1.49
N GLU A 46 -0.63 -3.80 0.18
CA GLU A 46 -0.17 -4.73 -0.86
C GLU A 46 1.36 -4.88 -0.85
N ASN A 47 2.10 -3.79 -0.67
CA ASN A 47 3.56 -3.84 -0.63
C ASN A 47 4.06 -4.45 0.68
N ALA A 48 3.47 -4.08 1.81
CA ALA A 48 3.77 -4.70 3.10
C ALA A 48 3.48 -6.21 3.09
N MET A 49 2.33 -6.60 2.52
CA MET A 49 1.89 -7.98 2.35
C MET A 49 2.82 -8.75 1.41
N LYS A 50 3.23 -8.17 0.28
CA LYS A 50 4.23 -8.76 -0.62
C LYS A 50 5.57 -9.01 0.09
N GLY A 51 6.02 -8.07 0.92
CA GLY A 51 7.22 -8.23 1.73
C GLY A 51 7.13 -9.43 2.67
N LEU A 52 6.05 -9.50 3.46
CA LEU A 52 5.79 -10.61 4.38
C LEU A 52 5.69 -11.97 3.64
N TRP A 53 4.98 -12.03 2.51
CA TRP A 53 4.90 -13.26 1.71
C TRP A 53 6.27 -13.69 1.15
N SER A 54 7.11 -12.74 0.75
CA SER A 54 8.47 -13.01 0.27
C SER A 54 9.36 -13.57 1.38
N GLU A 55 9.30 -13.00 2.57
CA GLU A 55 10.04 -13.48 3.75
C GLU A 55 9.61 -14.90 4.15
N ILE A 56 8.30 -15.14 4.23
CA ILE A 56 7.73 -16.47 4.53
C ILE A 56 8.20 -17.47 3.46
N GLY A 57 8.07 -17.13 2.18
CA GLY A 57 8.50 -17.98 1.08
C GLY A 57 9.99 -18.30 1.13
N SER A 58 10.83 -17.33 1.48
CA SER A 58 12.27 -17.50 1.62
C SER A 58 12.63 -18.39 2.82
N SER A 59 11.98 -18.19 3.96
CA SER A 59 12.12 -19.03 5.15
C SER A 59 11.76 -20.49 4.87
N LEU A 60 10.65 -20.73 4.16
CA LEU A 60 10.22 -22.07 3.76
C LEU A 60 11.23 -22.74 2.81
N LYS A 61 11.73 -22.01 1.80
CA LYS A 61 12.78 -22.52 0.90
C LYS A 61 14.06 -22.87 1.64
N ASN A 62 14.50 -22.02 2.59
CA ASN A 62 15.70 -22.26 3.40
C ASN A 62 15.56 -23.49 4.30
N LYS A 63 14.34 -23.81 4.73
CA LYS A 63 14.01 -25.05 5.46
C LYS A 63 13.87 -26.28 4.56
N GLY A 64 14.10 -26.14 3.25
CA GLY A 64 14.07 -27.22 2.27
C GLY A 64 12.69 -27.55 1.70
N TYR A 65 11.65 -26.78 2.03
CA TYR A 65 10.30 -26.99 1.50
C TYR A 65 10.23 -26.61 0.02
N LYS A 66 9.56 -27.45 -0.77
CA LYS A 66 9.33 -27.27 -2.21
C LYS A 66 7.85 -27.09 -2.51
N ALA A 67 7.54 -26.58 -3.69
CA ALA A 67 6.16 -26.46 -4.16
C ALA A 67 5.40 -27.79 -4.14
N SER A 68 6.09 -28.90 -4.43
CA SER A 68 5.52 -30.25 -4.36
C SER A 68 5.12 -30.68 -2.95
N ASP A 69 5.71 -30.10 -1.90
CA ASP A 69 5.34 -30.39 -0.51
C ASP A 69 4.02 -29.72 -0.13
N VAL A 70 3.71 -28.57 -0.74
CA VAL A 70 2.41 -27.90 -0.60
C VAL A 70 1.31 -28.79 -1.17
N GLU A 71 1.48 -29.29 -2.40
CA GLU A 71 0.50 -30.17 -3.04
C GLU A 71 0.27 -31.45 -2.25
N LYS A 72 1.35 -32.07 -1.75
CA LYS A 72 1.27 -33.26 -0.89
C LYS A 72 0.48 -32.98 0.40
N THR A 73 0.75 -31.84 1.04
CA THR A 73 0.07 -31.44 2.27
C THR A 73 -1.41 -31.18 2.02
N VAL A 74 -1.77 -30.47 0.94
CA VAL A 74 -3.17 -30.22 0.55
C VAL A 74 -3.91 -31.53 0.29
N ARG A 75 -3.30 -32.48 -0.43
CA ARG A 75 -3.89 -33.80 -0.66
C ARG A 75 -4.11 -34.56 0.64
N LYS A 76 -3.12 -34.55 1.54
CA LYS A 76 -3.18 -35.22 2.84
C LYS A 76 -4.36 -34.70 3.68
N VAL A 77 -4.46 -33.38 3.85
CA VAL A 77 -5.56 -32.72 4.59
C VAL A 77 -6.92 -33.02 3.96
N ARG A 78 -7.04 -32.96 2.63
CA ARG A 78 -8.30 -33.26 1.92
C ARG A 78 -8.70 -34.74 2.01
N SER A 79 -7.74 -35.65 2.14
CA SER A 79 -8.02 -37.08 2.30
C SER A 79 -8.49 -37.48 3.70
N GLY A 80 -8.63 -36.52 4.63
CA GLY A 80 -9.12 -36.77 6.00
C GLY A 80 -8.19 -37.67 6.83
N LYS A 81 -6.91 -37.79 6.46
CA LYS A 81 -5.86 -38.50 7.21
C LYS A 81 -4.75 -37.54 7.63
#